data_AF-A0A101CN00-F1
#
_entry.id   AF-A0A101CN00-F1
#
_cell.length_a   1.000
_cell.length_b   1.000
_cell.length_c   1.000
_cell.angle_alpha   90.00
_cell.angle_beta   90.00
_cell.angle_gamma   90.00
#
_symmetry.space_group_name_H-M   'P 1'
#
loop_
_entity.id
_entity.type
_entity.pdbx_description
1 polymer ?
#
loop_
_entity_poly.entity_id
_entity_poly.type
_entity_poly.pdbx_seq_one_letter_code
_entity_poly.pdbx_strand_id
1 'polypeptide(L)'
;MNLSIHPSVGVSRLGNSIESKFYLSPDSIGGLPYDTDLYGNKLGPIVNFKDQSGAIKRQGQVFTVYDDKNNEITIDSPGISSIEWYVHLNNNSKWNGLLQESKFIKDRTKGFNINEMNLWVRSAHTHILDLSNTKKFLAVRDAMASYDPISSMVIGFAFSSACTVAAITVLELCDHDPQRISVYQNDVNLIFENYWAEHKKVYQQEKRWQNSEFWSRRN
;
A
#
# COMPACT_ATOMS: atom_id res chain seq x y z
N MET A 1 26.07 -12.19 -13.81
CA MET A 1 25.67 -11.33 -12.69
C MET A 1 24.16 -11.23 -12.74
N ASN A 2 23.46 -11.87 -11.82
CA ASN A 2 22.01 -11.70 -11.71
C ASN A 2 21.77 -10.54 -10.76
N LEU A 3 20.91 -9.61 -11.17
CA LEU A 3 20.52 -8.47 -10.38
C LEU A 3 19.05 -8.62 -9.99
N SER A 4 18.70 -8.19 -8.78
CA SER A 4 17.32 -8.06 -8.34
C SER A 4 17.02 -6.63 -7.91
N ILE A 5 15.75 -6.23 -8.07
CA ILE A 5 15.24 -4.94 -7.61
C ILE A 5 14.29 -5.21 -6.45
N HIS A 6 14.47 -4.50 -5.35
CA HIS A 6 13.62 -4.56 -4.17
C HIS A 6 13.05 -3.19 -3.79
N PRO A 7 11.77 -3.09 -3.40
CA PRO A 7 10.80 -4.18 -3.41
C PRO A 7 10.42 -4.58 -4.85
N SER A 8 9.99 -5.82 -5.04
CA SER A 8 9.50 -6.29 -6.34
C SER A 8 8.23 -5.55 -6.79
N VAL A 9 7.48 -5.01 -5.83
CA VAL A 9 6.32 -4.14 -6.05
C VAL A 9 6.44 -2.94 -5.12
N GLY A 10 6.58 -1.75 -5.70
CA GLY A 10 6.62 -0.51 -4.95
C GLY A 10 5.24 0.06 -4.63
N VAL A 11 5.12 0.73 -3.48
CA VAL A 11 3.88 1.40 -3.08
C VAL A 11 4.17 2.87 -2.80
N SER A 12 3.58 3.75 -3.59
CA SER A 12 3.61 5.21 -3.40
C SER A 12 2.22 5.74 -3.07
N ARG A 13 2.15 6.90 -2.40
CA ARG A 13 0.87 7.52 -1.99
C ARG A 13 0.79 8.96 -2.45
N LEU A 14 -0.41 9.36 -2.88
CA LEU A 14 -0.71 10.72 -3.27
C LEU A 14 -0.65 11.67 -2.07
N GLY A 15 -0.35 12.94 -2.36
CA GLY A 15 -0.26 14.02 -1.39
C GLY A 15 -0.34 15.37 -2.12
N ASN A 16 -1.02 16.33 -1.51
CA ASN A 16 -1.26 17.66 -2.07
C ASN A 16 -0.34 18.76 -1.52
N SER A 17 0.60 18.42 -0.63
CA SER A 17 1.65 19.35 -0.21
C SER A 17 2.58 19.70 -1.37
N ILE A 18 2.75 21.01 -1.59
CA ILE A 18 3.58 21.58 -2.65
C ILE A 18 4.92 22.03 -2.06
N GLU A 19 4.88 22.60 -0.87
CA GLU A 19 6.02 23.22 -0.18
C GLU A 19 6.89 22.20 0.57
N SER A 20 6.28 21.18 1.18
CA SER A 20 7.01 20.23 2.00
C SER A 20 7.44 19.00 1.22
N LYS A 21 8.65 18.53 1.53
CA LYS A 21 9.24 17.34 0.94
C LYS A 21 8.42 16.11 1.29
N PHE A 22 8.38 15.17 0.34
CA PHE A 22 7.76 13.86 0.49
C PHE A 22 8.42 13.10 1.65
N TYR A 23 7.82 11.99 2.06
CA TYR A 23 8.44 11.05 3.00
C TYR A 23 8.66 9.71 2.30
N LEU A 24 9.55 8.88 2.86
CA LEU A 24 9.91 7.59 2.29
C LEU A 24 9.07 6.48 2.89
N SER A 25 8.78 5.48 2.07
CA SER A 25 8.11 4.24 2.48
C SER A 25 8.73 3.64 3.74
N PRO A 26 7.92 3.03 4.63
CA PRO A 26 8.44 2.26 5.75
C PRO A 26 9.23 1.04 5.26
N ASP A 27 10.18 0.59 6.09
CA ASP A 27 11.03 -0.59 5.81
C ASP A 27 10.45 -1.88 6.41
N SER A 28 9.45 -1.73 7.27
CA SER A 28 8.79 -2.84 7.93
C SER A 28 7.28 -2.68 7.86
N ILE A 29 6.62 -3.82 7.96
CA ILE A 29 5.19 -3.89 7.94
C ILE A 29 4.62 -3.30 9.24
N GLY A 30 3.62 -2.42 9.10
CA GLY A 30 3.05 -1.67 10.21
C GLY A 30 3.97 -0.55 10.72
N GLY A 31 5.17 -0.41 10.14
CA GLY A 31 6.11 0.65 10.45
C GLY A 31 5.62 2.02 9.96
N LEU A 32 6.06 3.06 10.67
CA LEU A 32 5.88 4.43 10.21
C LEU A 32 6.82 4.72 9.03
N PRO A 33 6.37 5.51 8.04
CA PRO A 33 7.26 6.04 7.00
C PRO A 33 8.39 6.89 7.59
N TYR A 34 9.38 7.26 6.80
CA TYR A 34 10.53 8.05 7.26
C TYR A 34 10.51 9.46 6.68
N ASP A 35 10.80 10.47 7.51
CA ASP A 35 11.22 11.77 7.00
C ASP A 35 12.53 11.61 6.22
N THR A 36 12.76 12.53 5.29
CA THR A 36 13.91 12.49 4.38
C THR A 36 14.63 13.82 4.37
N ASP A 37 15.93 13.76 4.13
CA ASP A 37 16.72 14.94 3.82
C ASP A 37 16.43 15.46 2.40
N LEU A 38 17.20 16.47 1.97
CA LEU A 38 17.00 17.07 0.65
C LEU A 38 17.36 16.13 -0.51
N TYR A 39 18.13 15.08 -0.26
CA TYR A 39 18.71 14.15 -1.23
C TYR A 39 17.95 12.82 -1.32
N GLY A 40 16.93 12.61 -0.49
CA GLY A 40 16.18 11.35 -0.47
C GLY A 40 16.76 10.32 0.50
N ASN A 41 17.65 10.72 1.42
CA ASN A 41 18.16 9.85 2.47
C ASN A 41 17.20 9.83 3.65
N LYS A 42 16.98 8.63 4.20
CA LYS A 42 16.17 8.44 5.41
C LYS A 42 16.80 9.19 6.58
N LEU A 43 15.97 9.95 7.29
CA LEU A 43 16.30 10.51 8.59
C LEU A 43 15.71 9.59 9.69
N GLY A 44 14.68 10.05 10.38
CA GLY A 44 13.93 9.26 11.36
C GLY A 44 12.49 9.01 10.91
N PRO A 45 11.69 8.27 11.70
CA PRO A 45 10.27 8.10 11.46
C PRO A 45 9.57 9.46 11.29
N ILE A 46 8.63 9.52 10.35
CA ILE A 46 7.88 10.73 10.05
C ILE A 46 7.15 11.22 11.30
N VAL A 47 7.30 12.52 11.59
CA VAL A 47 6.57 13.16 12.71
C VAL A 47 5.27 13.80 12.21
N ASN A 48 5.32 14.43 11.04
CA ASN A 48 4.20 15.20 10.49
C ASN A 48 3.88 14.77 9.05
N PHE A 49 2.70 14.15 8.87
CA PHE A 49 2.16 13.76 7.55
C PHE A 49 1.67 14.95 6.72
N LYS A 50 1.42 16.09 7.37
CA LYS A 50 0.96 17.32 6.73
C LYS A 50 2.02 18.40 6.84
N ASP A 51 2.01 19.33 5.90
CA ASP A 51 2.78 20.58 6.00
C ASP A 51 2.11 21.61 6.92
N GLN A 52 2.74 22.77 7.07
CA GLN A 52 2.24 23.86 7.91
C GLN A 52 0.89 24.42 7.43
N SER A 53 0.52 24.21 6.17
CA SER A 53 -0.78 24.60 5.60
C SER A 53 -1.88 23.54 5.79
N GLY A 54 -1.52 22.36 6.33
CA GLY A 54 -2.43 21.23 6.52
C GLY A 54 -2.56 20.32 5.29
N ALA A 55 -1.78 20.54 4.23
CA ALA A 55 -1.76 19.68 3.04
C ALA A 55 -0.90 18.43 3.27
N ILE A 56 -1.33 17.29 2.73
CA ILE A 56 -0.72 15.97 2.93
C ILE A 56 0.55 15.82 2.09
N LYS A 57 1.64 15.37 2.70
CA LYS A 57 2.89 14.99 2.01
C LYS A 57 2.71 13.72 1.17
N ARG A 58 3.39 13.66 0.03
CA ARG A 58 3.46 12.43 -0.79
C ARG A 58 4.35 11.38 -0.11
N GLN A 59 4.05 10.10 -0.33
CA GLN A 59 4.96 9.00 0.02
C GLN A 59 5.68 8.51 -1.23
N GLY A 60 7.01 8.50 -1.22
CA GLY A 60 7.85 7.86 -2.23
C GLY A 60 8.23 6.43 -1.82
N GLN A 61 8.36 5.54 -2.81
CA GLN A 61 8.96 4.23 -2.62
C GLN A 61 10.44 4.29 -3.01
N VAL A 62 11.33 3.79 -2.14
CA VAL A 62 12.72 3.54 -2.50
C VAL A 62 12.81 2.16 -3.15
N PHE A 63 13.50 2.10 -4.29
CA PHE A 63 13.92 0.84 -4.91
C PHE A 63 15.43 0.71 -4.84
N THR A 64 15.91 -0.50 -4.55
CA THR A 64 17.31 -0.82 -4.35
C THR A 64 17.69 -2.01 -5.22
N VAL A 65 18.91 -2.01 -5.76
CA VAL A 65 19.45 -3.09 -6.59
C VAL A 65 20.35 -3.98 -5.74
N TYR A 66 20.25 -5.29 -5.91
CA TYR A 66 21.10 -6.27 -5.22
C TYR A 66 21.77 -7.22 -6.21
N ASP A 67 22.97 -7.68 -5.86
CA ASP A 67 23.68 -8.75 -6.58
C ASP A 67 23.16 -10.15 -6.19
N ASP A 68 23.75 -11.19 -6.78
CA ASP A 68 23.42 -12.59 -6.53
C ASP A 68 23.81 -13.08 -5.13
N LYS A 69 24.57 -12.30 -4.38
CA LYS A 69 24.98 -12.54 -3.00
C LYS A 69 24.20 -11.66 -2.00
N ASN A 70 23.16 -10.95 -2.46
CA ASN A 70 22.38 -9.99 -1.68
C ASN A 70 23.18 -8.78 -1.14
N ASN A 71 24.27 -8.39 -1.80
CA ASN A 71 24.91 -7.12 -1.53
C ASN A 71 24.16 -6.01 -2.26
N GLU A 72 23.89 -4.90 -1.57
CA GLU A 72 23.33 -3.71 -2.21
C GLU A 72 24.34 -3.14 -3.21
N ILE A 73 23.86 -2.84 -4.41
CA ILE A 73 24.62 -2.15 -5.45
C ILE A 73 24.18 -0.70 -5.49
N THR A 74 25.15 0.19 -5.30
CA THR A 74 25.01 1.65 -5.43
C THR A 74 25.98 2.18 -6.49
N ILE A 75 25.90 3.48 -6.79
CA ILE A 75 26.87 4.13 -7.69
C ILE A 75 28.31 4.12 -7.13
N ASP A 76 28.46 3.98 -5.81
CA ASP A 76 29.76 3.91 -5.14
C ASP A 76 30.33 2.48 -5.11
N SER A 77 29.59 1.49 -5.62
CA SER A 77 30.04 0.10 -5.66
C SER A 77 31.16 -0.10 -6.69
N PRO A 78 32.20 -0.90 -6.40
CA PRO A 78 33.32 -1.10 -7.30
C PRO A 78 32.89 -1.61 -8.68
N GLY A 79 33.36 -0.94 -9.74
CA GLY A 79 33.09 -1.33 -11.12
C GLY A 79 31.72 -0.89 -11.68
N ILE A 80 30.93 -0.11 -10.92
CA ILE A 80 29.67 0.47 -11.40
C ILE A 80 29.93 1.88 -11.94
N SER A 81 29.58 2.11 -13.21
CA SER A 81 29.69 3.43 -13.86
C SER A 81 28.38 4.21 -13.88
N SER A 82 27.23 3.52 -13.92
CA SER A 82 25.89 4.13 -13.96
C SER A 82 24.81 3.15 -13.50
N ILE A 83 23.67 3.69 -13.03
CA ILE A 83 22.42 2.95 -12.75
C ILE A 83 21.26 3.76 -13.35
N GLU A 84 20.49 3.16 -14.27
CA GLU A 84 19.37 3.81 -14.97
C GLU A 84 18.04 3.11 -14.69
N TRP A 85 16.98 3.88 -14.40
CA TRP A 85 15.66 3.37 -14.00
C TRP A 85 14.58 3.78 -15.02
N TYR A 86 13.77 2.82 -15.49
CA TYR A 86 12.64 3.05 -16.39
C TYR A 86 11.32 2.63 -15.72
N VAL A 87 10.33 3.53 -15.65
CA VAL A 87 9.04 3.33 -14.93
C VAL A 87 7.87 3.77 -15.79
N HIS A 88 6.73 3.06 -15.68
CA HIS A 88 5.69 3.04 -16.70
C HIS A 88 4.22 3.02 -16.11
N LEU A 89 3.30 3.98 -16.44
CA LEU A 89 1.86 4.19 -16.03
C LEU A 89 0.69 4.53 -17.15
N ASN A 90 -0.44 3.79 -17.34
CA ASN A 90 -1.54 3.65 -18.38
C ASN A 90 -3.02 4.13 -18.06
N ASN A 91 -3.84 4.29 -19.12
CA ASN A 91 -5.16 4.97 -19.33
C ASN A 91 -5.10 6.48 -19.49
N ASN A 92 -4.46 6.86 -20.57
CA ASN A 92 -3.72 8.10 -20.70
C ASN A 92 -4.60 9.34 -20.92
N SER A 93 -5.57 9.25 -21.82
CA SER A 93 -6.41 10.40 -22.18
C SER A 93 -7.34 10.81 -21.03
N LYS A 94 -7.99 9.85 -20.39
CA LYS A 94 -8.91 10.11 -19.26
C LYS A 94 -8.16 10.53 -18.01
N TRP A 95 -7.01 9.92 -17.75
CA TRP A 95 -6.14 10.31 -16.62
C TRP A 95 -5.60 11.71 -16.83
N ASN A 96 -5.14 12.04 -18.04
CA ASN A 96 -4.75 13.42 -18.39
C ASN A 96 -5.90 14.41 -18.21
N GLY A 97 -7.11 14.09 -18.67
CA GLY A 97 -8.27 14.96 -18.47
C GLY A 97 -8.52 15.28 -16.99
N LEU A 98 -8.62 14.25 -16.15
CA LEU A 98 -8.86 14.40 -14.71
C LEU A 98 -7.69 15.05 -13.97
N LEU A 99 -6.45 14.80 -14.41
CA LEU A 99 -5.28 15.50 -13.88
C LEU A 99 -5.35 16.99 -14.14
N GLN A 100 -5.75 17.40 -15.35
CA GLN A 100 -5.83 18.81 -15.71
C GLN A 100 -6.92 19.56 -14.92
N GLU A 101 -7.96 18.85 -14.47
CA GLU A 101 -8.98 19.39 -13.57
C GLU A 101 -8.49 19.54 -12.11
N SER A 102 -7.39 18.89 -11.73
CA SER A 102 -6.91 18.95 -10.36
C SER A 102 -6.31 20.32 -10.03
N LYS A 103 -6.64 20.84 -8.85
CA LYS A 103 -6.15 22.14 -8.39
C LYS A 103 -4.63 22.18 -8.19
N PHE A 104 -4.04 21.06 -7.77
CA PHE A 104 -2.64 21.00 -7.31
C PHE A 104 -1.76 20.02 -8.10
N ILE A 105 -2.33 19.11 -8.91
CA ILE A 105 -1.55 18.10 -9.63
C ILE A 105 -1.33 18.51 -11.09
N LYS A 106 -2.23 19.29 -11.72
CA LYS A 106 -2.17 19.64 -13.15
C LYS A 106 -0.85 20.25 -13.59
N ASP A 107 -0.34 21.21 -12.81
CA ASP A 107 0.90 21.92 -13.11
C ASP A 107 2.12 21.04 -12.85
N ARG A 108 2.00 20.07 -11.93
CA ARG A 108 3.05 19.07 -11.65
C ARG A 108 3.13 17.98 -12.71
N THR A 109 2.14 17.89 -13.60
CA THR A 109 2.10 16.95 -14.72
C THR A 109 2.33 17.64 -16.07
N LYS A 110 2.71 18.92 -16.10
CA LYS A 110 3.11 19.61 -17.34
C LYS A 110 4.38 18.99 -17.91
N GLY A 111 4.38 18.69 -19.21
CA GLY A 111 5.50 18.05 -19.90
C GLY A 111 5.60 16.54 -19.69
N PHE A 112 4.69 15.94 -18.93
CA PHE A 112 4.66 14.50 -18.69
C PHE A 112 3.78 13.79 -19.71
N ASN A 113 4.35 12.86 -20.47
CA ASN A 113 3.62 12.05 -21.43
C ASN A 113 3.29 10.70 -20.82
N ILE A 114 2.05 10.55 -20.36
CA ILE A 114 1.55 9.30 -19.79
C ILE A 114 1.48 8.14 -20.82
N ASN A 115 1.67 8.39 -22.12
CA ASN A 115 1.86 7.32 -23.10
C ASN A 115 3.23 6.65 -23.02
N GLU A 116 4.20 7.29 -22.39
CA GLU A 116 5.53 6.70 -22.12
C GLU A 116 5.47 5.74 -20.95
N MET A 117 4.32 5.13 -20.68
CA MET A 117 3.99 4.68 -19.35
C MET A 117 2.95 3.50 -19.36
N ASN A 118 3.36 2.30 -18.88
CA ASN A 118 2.59 1.04 -18.69
C ASN A 118 1.93 0.83 -17.28
N LEU A 119 0.83 1.52 -16.94
CA LEU A 119 0.01 1.27 -15.71
C LEU A 119 -0.70 -0.03 -15.94
N TRP A 120 -0.87 -0.70 -14.83
CA TRP A 120 -1.85 -1.74 -14.70
C TRP A 120 -2.98 -1.24 -13.82
N VAL A 121 -4.20 -1.39 -14.33
CA VAL A 121 -5.40 -1.30 -13.52
C VAL A 121 -5.69 -2.69 -12.99
N ARG A 122 -5.93 -2.81 -11.69
CA ARG A 122 -6.32 -4.04 -11.00
C ARG A 122 -7.51 -3.73 -10.11
N SER A 123 -8.43 -4.69 -9.98
CA SER A 123 -9.53 -4.55 -9.03
C SER A 123 -9.02 -4.76 -7.62
N ALA A 124 -9.43 -3.89 -6.70
CA ALA A 124 -9.17 -4.02 -5.27
C ALA A 124 -10.45 -4.47 -4.57
N HIS A 125 -10.77 -5.75 -4.68
CA HIS A 125 -11.98 -6.28 -4.06
C HIS A 125 -11.78 -6.48 -2.56
N THR A 126 -12.83 -6.16 -1.80
CA THR A 126 -12.93 -6.46 -0.38
C THR A 126 -13.72 -7.77 -0.23
N HIS A 127 -13.12 -8.79 0.40
CA HIS A 127 -13.73 -10.09 0.64
C HIS A 127 -13.29 -10.66 1.99
N ILE A 128 -14.08 -11.58 2.51
CA ILE A 128 -13.77 -12.37 3.71
C ILE A 128 -14.10 -13.83 3.45
N LEU A 129 -13.23 -14.72 3.91
CA LEU A 129 -13.43 -16.16 3.89
C LEU A 129 -14.20 -16.61 5.13
N ASP A 130 -15.11 -17.56 4.95
CA ASP A 130 -15.76 -18.27 6.05
C ASP A 130 -15.05 -19.60 6.31
N LEU A 131 -14.48 -19.75 7.50
CA LEU A 131 -13.77 -20.94 7.95
C LEU A 131 -14.67 -21.98 8.63
N SER A 132 -15.97 -21.70 8.82
CA SER A 132 -16.90 -22.54 9.61
C SER A 132 -16.94 -24.02 9.23
N ASN A 133 -16.74 -24.34 7.94
CA ASN A 133 -16.79 -25.70 7.41
C ASN A 133 -15.41 -26.23 6.97
N THR A 134 -14.33 -25.56 7.34
CA THR A 134 -12.96 -25.96 6.97
C THR A 134 -12.33 -26.85 8.03
N LYS A 135 -11.56 -27.87 7.60
CA LYS A 135 -10.86 -28.78 8.50
C LYS A 135 -9.36 -28.74 8.20
N LYS A 136 -8.54 -28.66 9.26
CA LYS A 136 -7.07 -28.65 9.17
C LYS A 136 -6.54 -27.57 8.21
N PHE A 137 -7.27 -26.45 8.14
CA PHE A 137 -6.96 -25.33 7.26
C PHE A 137 -7.24 -24.05 8.04
N LEU A 138 -6.30 -23.12 7.97
CA LEU A 138 -6.44 -21.76 8.48
C LEU A 138 -5.89 -20.83 7.41
N ALA A 139 -6.65 -19.78 7.11
CA ALA A 139 -6.23 -18.75 6.19
C ALA A 139 -5.65 -17.56 6.94
N VAL A 140 -4.73 -16.83 6.29
CA VAL A 140 -4.13 -15.59 6.79
C VAL A 140 -4.06 -14.56 5.67
N ARG A 141 -3.93 -13.27 6.01
CA ARG A 141 -3.80 -12.19 5.02
C ARG A 141 -4.91 -12.26 3.96
N ASP A 142 -4.59 -12.07 2.68
CA ASP A 142 -5.54 -11.97 1.57
C ASP A 142 -6.26 -13.30 1.33
N ALA A 143 -5.74 -14.42 1.84
CA ALA A 143 -6.45 -15.70 1.83
C ALA A 143 -7.60 -15.72 2.84
N MET A 144 -7.48 -14.98 3.95
CA MET A 144 -8.52 -14.85 4.98
C MET A 144 -9.47 -13.70 4.67
N ALA A 145 -8.93 -12.51 4.41
CA ALA A 145 -9.71 -11.34 4.03
C ALA A 145 -8.86 -10.39 3.19
N SER A 146 -9.46 -9.86 2.12
CA SER A 146 -8.89 -8.81 1.28
C SER A 146 -9.64 -7.49 1.54
N TYR A 147 -8.94 -6.38 1.38
CA TYR A 147 -9.49 -5.04 1.64
C TYR A 147 -9.14 -4.09 0.50
N ASP A 148 -10.07 -3.22 0.11
CA ASP A 148 -9.75 -2.03 -0.68
C ASP A 148 -8.68 -1.19 0.07
N PRO A 149 -7.63 -0.76 -0.64
CA PRO A 149 -6.42 -0.21 -0.04
C PRO A 149 -6.60 1.18 0.57
N ILE A 150 -7.77 1.81 0.48
CA ILE A 150 -8.00 3.19 0.93
C ILE A 150 -7.65 3.42 2.40
N SER A 151 -7.82 2.40 3.25
CA SER A 151 -7.49 2.48 4.68
C SER A 151 -6.05 2.08 5.01
N SER A 152 -5.29 1.54 4.04
CA SER A 152 -3.95 0.99 4.23
C SER A 152 -3.85 -0.14 5.27
N MET A 153 -4.96 -0.82 5.60
CA MET A 153 -5.01 -1.81 6.68
C MET A 153 -4.40 -3.19 6.31
N VAL A 154 -4.32 -3.51 5.02
CA VAL A 154 -3.98 -4.85 4.49
C VAL A 154 -2.71 -5.43 5.11
N ILE A 155 -1.69 -4.59 5.24
CA ILE A 155 -0.38 -4.97 5.76
C ILE A 155 -0.43 -5.25 7.28
N GLY A 156 -1.15 -4.44 8.05
CA GLY A 156 -1.33 -4.69 9.48
C GLY A 156 -2.15 -5.96 9.75
N PHE A 157 -3.22 -6.17 8.97
CA PHE A 157 -4.02 -7.38 9.02
C PHE A 157 -3.22 -8.64 8.68
N ALA A 158 -2.31 -8.55 7.69
CA ALA A 158 -1.42 -9.66 7.33
C ALA A 158 -0.65 -10.21 8.54
N PHE A 159 -0.16 -9.30 9.40
CA PHE A 159 0.69 -9.67 10.52
C PHE A 159 -0.13 -10.19 11.70
N SER A 160 -1.20 -9.47 12.06
CA SER A 160 -2.05 -9.91 13.16
C SER A 160 -2.68 -11.27 12.86
N SER A 161 -3.19 -11.49 11.65
CA SER A 161 -3.73 -12.79 11.23
C SER A 161 -2.69 -13.90 11.26
N ALA A 162 -1.47 -13.65 10.77
CA ALA A 162 -0.39 -14.64 10.80
C ALA A 162 0.01 -15.03 12.22
N CYS A 163 0.17 -14.05 13.13
CA CYS A 163 0.50 -14.31 14.53
C CYS A 163 -0.59 -15.13 15.23
N THR A 164 -1.87 -14.75 15.05
CA THR A 164 -2.99 -15.47 15.65
C THR A 164 -3.09 -16.90 15.15
N VAL A 165 -2.99 -17.11 13.83
CA VAL A 165 -3.05 -18.47 13.24
C VAL A 165 -1.87 -19.33 13.68
N ALA A 166 -0.66 -18.76 13.80
CA ALA A 166 0.49 -19.49 14.33
C ALA A 166 0.24 -19.96 15.78
N ALA A 167 -0.28 -19.07 16.64
CA ALA A 167 -0.62 -19.41 18.02
C ALA A 167 -1.70 -20.52 18.09
N ILE A 168 -2.77 -20.38 17.29
CA ILE A 168 -3.83 -21.41 17.20
C ILE A 168 -3.23 -22.75 16.76
N THR A 169 -2.37 -22.74 15.74
CA THR A 169 -1.74 -23.97 15.22
C THR A 169 -0.95 -24.68 16.30
N VAL A 170 -0.14 -23.95 17.09
CA VAL A 170 0.63 -24.56 18.19
C VAL A 170 -0.30 -25.10 19.27
N LEU A 171 -1.35 -24.36 19.63
CA LEU A 171 -2.28 -24.78 20.69
C LEU A 171 -3.09 -26.01 20.28
N GLU A 172 -3.51 -26.10 19.01
CA GLU A 172 -4.20 -27.26 18.45
C GLU A 172 -3.34 -28.54 18.40
N LEU A 173 -2.01 -28.42 18.41
CA LEU A 173 -1.11 -29.57 18.54
C LEU A 173 -1.06 -30.09 19.98
N CYS A 174 -1.39 -29.26 20.96
CA CYS A 174 -1.36 -29.59 22.39
C CYS A 174 -2.72 -30.05 22.91
N ASP A 175 -3.79 -29.35 22.52
CA ASP A 175 -5.16 -29.62 22.94
C ASP A 175 -6.15 -29.18 21.84
N HIS A 176 -7.11 -30.06 21.55
CA HIS A 176 -8.10 -29.86 20.50
C HIS A 176 -9.30 -29.08 21.04
N ASP A 177 -9.25 -27.75 20.92
CA ASP A 177 -10.35 -26.88 21.32
C ASP A 177 -11.14 -26.43 20.07
N PRO A 178 -12.36 -26.99 19.86
CA PRO A 178 -13.15 -26.68 18.67
C PRO A 178 -13.59 -25.22 18.58
N GLN A 179 -13.40 -24.39 19.62
CA GLN A 179 -13.76 -22.97 19.60
C GLN A 179 -12.67 -22.06 19.06
N ARG A 180 -11.39 -22.47 18.98
CA ARG A 180 -10.30 -21.54 18.59
C ARG A 180 -10.49 -20.94 17.20
N ILE A 181 -10.94 -21.77 16.25
CA ILE A 181 -11.18 -21.34 14.87
C ILE A 181 -12.37 -20.37 14.82
N SER A 182 -13.44 -20.64 15.60
CA SER A 182 -14.61 -19.75 15.62
C SER A 182 -14.29 -18.41 16.28
N VAL A 183 -13.46 -18.40 17.33
CA VAL A 183 -12.93 -17.15 17.93
C VAL A 183 -12.13 -16.35 16.91
N TYR A 184 -11.21 -17.00 16.18
CA TYR A 184 -10.45 -16.33 15.12
C TYR A 184 -11.34 -15.74 14.02
N GLN A 185 -12.33 -16.52 13.55
CA GLN A 185 -13.30 -16.03 12.56
C GLN A 185 -14.06 -14.81 13.07
N ASN A 186 -14.50 -14.82 14.34
CA ASN A 186 -15.21 -13.70 14.94
C ASN A 186 -14.34 -12.44 15.03
N ASP A 187 -13.06 -12.58 15.38
CA ASP A 187 -12.12 -11.45 15.41
C ASP A 187 -11.93 -10.86 14.01
N VAL A 188 -11.75 -11.70 12.99
CA VAL A 188 -11.63 -11.23 11.60
C VAL A 188 -12.92 -10.56 11.12
N ASN A 189 -14.08 -11.13 11.46
CA ASN A 189 -15.39 -10.53 11.14
C ASN A 189 -15.51 -9.13 11.74
N LEU A 190 -15.13 -8.95 13.02
CA LEU A 190 -15.17 -7.64 13.67
C LEU A 190 -14.23 -6.63 13.00
N ILE A 191 -13.00 -7.04 12.65
CA ILE A 191 -12.05 -6.20 11.90
C ILE A 191 -12.66 -5.80 10.55
N PHE A 192 -13.28 -6.75 9.86
CA PHE A 192 -13.90 -6.53 8.56
C PHE A 192 -15.08 -5.56 8.63
N GLU A 193 -15.97 -5.71 9.60
CA GLU A 193 -17.10 -4.81 9.83
C GLU A 193 -16.65 -3.38 10.14
N ASN A 194 -15.65 -3.24 11.02
CA ASN A 194 -15.05 -1.94 11.35
C ASN A 194 -14.43 -1.28 10.12
N TYR A 195 -13.66 -2.05 9.35
CA TYR A 195 -13.12 -1.58 8.07
C TYR A 195 -14.22 -1.13 7.13
N TRP A 196 -15.30 -1.91 6.98
CA TRP A 196 -16.37 -1.63 6.05
C TRP A 196 -17.11 -0.34 6.41
N ALA A 197 -17.30 -0.08 7.71
CA ALA A 197 -17.87 1.17 8.20
C ALA A 197 -16.98 2.38 7.86
N GLU A 198 -15.68 2.30 8.12
CA GLU A 198 -14.73 3.37 7.78
C GLU A 198 -14.59 3.58 6.26
N HIS A 199 -14.51 2.50 5.50
CA HIS A 199 -14.50 2.52 4.05
C HIS A 199 -15.68 3.32 3.49
N LYS A 200 -16.91 3.03 3.94
CA LYS A 200 -18.11 3.79 3.54
C LYS A 200 -17.99 5.28 3.88
N LYS A 201 -17.57 5.61 5.11
CA LYS A 201 -17.42 7.01 5.54
C LYS A 201 -16.42 7.77 4.66
N VAL A 202 -15.29 7.15 4.31
CA VAL A 202 -14.26 7.79 3.48
C VAL A 202 -14.77 8.01 2.07
N TYR A 203 -15.37 7.00 1.44
CA TYR A 203 -15.90 7.14 0.10
C TYR A 203 -17.03 8.19 0.01
N GLN A 204 -17.88 8.28 1.04
CA GLN A 204 -18.96 9.28 1.13
C GLN A 204 -18.51 10.73 1.24
N GLN A 205 -17.27 10.98 1.66
CA GLN A 205 -16.70 12.34 1.73
C GLN A 205 -16.38 12.90 0.35
N GLU A 206 -16.23 12.05 -0.66
CA GLU A 206 -15.91 12.51 -2.01
C GLU A 206 -17.16 13.09 -2.70
N LYS A 207 -17.13 14.39 -2.98
CA LYS A 207 -18.24 15.12 -3.60
C LYS A 207 -17.95 15.65 -5.00
N ARG A 208 -16.71 15.54 -5.50
CA ARG A 208 -16.30 16.11 -6.79
C ARG A 208 -16.84 15.34 -8.00
N TRP A 209 -17.04 14.03 -7.87
CA TRP A 209 -17.38 13.15 -8.99
C TRP A 209 -18.71 12.41 -8.79
N GLN A 210 -19.76 13.12 -8.34
CA GLN A 210 -21.06 12.52 -8.03
C GLN A 210 -21.72 11.80 -9.22
N ASN A 211 -21.45 12.26 -10.44
CA ASN A 211 -22.00 11.68 -11.68
C ASN A 211 -21.17 10.51 -12.22
N SER A 212 -20.07 10.12 -11.55
CA SER A 212 -19.26 8.98 -11.97
C SER A 212 -19.83 7.69 -11.40
N GLU A 213 -20.03 6.71 -12.28
CA GLU A 213 -20.50 5.36 -11.93
C GLU A 213 -19.66 4.68 -10.82
N PHE A 214 -18.36 4.94 -10.77
CA PHE A 214 -17.49 4.40 -9.72
C PHE A 214 -17.87 4.90 -8.32
N TRP A 215 -18.20 6.18 -8.20
CA TRP A 215 -18.51 6.85 -6.92
C TRP A 215 -19.98 6.67 -6.55
N SER A 216 -20.90 6.64 -7.53
CA SER A 216 -22.32 6.38 -7.26
C SER A 216 -22.56 4.99 -6.67
N ARG A 217 -21.74 3.99 -7.04
CA ARG A 217 -21.79 2.64 -6.45
C ARG A 217 -21.23 2.56 -5.03
N ARG A 218 -20.55 3.60 -4.53
CA ARG A 218 -19.82 3.62 -3.25
C ARG A 218 -20.27 4.71 -2.28
N ASN A 219 -21.22 5.56 -2.69
CA ASN A 219 -21.90 6.56 -1.87
C ASN A 219 -23.21 6.00 -1.33
#